data_AF-A0A964QW19-F1
#
_entry.id   AF-A0A964QW19-F1
#
_cell.length_a   1.000
_cell.length_b   1.000
_cell.length_c   1.000
_cell.angle_alpha   90.00
_cell.angle_beta   90.00
_cell.angle_gamma   90.00
#
_symmetry.space_group_name_H-M   'P 1'
#
loop_
_entity.id
_entity.type
_entity.pdbx_description
1 polymer ?
#
loop_
_entity_poly.entity_id
_entity_poly.type
_entity_poly.pdbx_seq_one_letter_code
_entity_poly.pdbx_strand_id
1 'polypeptide(L)'
;MVIQPGFNEETVNESDEKEAPEPSVRMPTGPYADYDEENPPSQFGMPAGPLSGSSESEDLSSIGVEEFLKKINISHDSSAEVDVVRDAQRVESRRERLEELIEDEERSEHSLEQSRAGLGIPHTKGERLRELEEAREKLEEEQKHIELAGQFNDVLDDFGDTRKYSKADIASIKKTGKTADGKAVLDRNGHAIHSDIAKELGHLYHSGGRKMTWGKAREIERIVDRLLHNFVEIAKGVVRGATQ
;
A
#
# COMPACT_ATOMS: atom_id res chain seq x y z
N MET A 1 73.42 15.59 5.51
CA MET A 1 74.40 16.68 5.70
C MET A 1 74.08 17.76 4.68
N VAL A 2 74.17 19.03 5.06
CA VAL A 2 73.77 20.25 4.30
C VAL A 2 74.87 20.52 3.21
N ILE A 3 74.77 21.29 2.11
CA ILE A 3 74.22 22.65 1.83
C ILE A 3 73.96 22.86 0.30
N GLN A 4 73.09 23.82 -0.08
CA GLN A 4 72.97 24.43 -1.43
C GLN A 4 74.11 25.45 -1.72
N PRO A 5 74.26 26.05 -2.94
CA PRO A 5 73.41 27.13 -3.51
C PRO A 5 73.06 26.95 -5.02
N GLY A 6 72.33 27.82 -5.74
CA GLY A 6 71.49 28.97 -5.33
C GLY A 6 71.46 30.18 -6.32
N PHE A 7 70.25 30.69 -6.60
CA PHE A 7 69.86 32.08 -7.01
C PHE A 7 70.12 32.71 -8.40
N ASN A 8 69.03 33.29 -8.95
CA ASN A 8 68.81 34.58 -9.66
C ASN A 8 67.31 34.60 -10.07
N GLU A 9 66.42 35.54 -9.72
CA GLU A 9 66.33 37.00 -10.00
C GLU A 9 66.20 37.35 -11.50
N GLU A 10 65.32 38.23 -12.00
CA GLU A 10 64.12 38.94 -11.47
C GLU A 10 63.33 39.60 -12.66
N THR A 11 62.33 40.45 -12.39
CA THR A 11 61.54 41.34 -13.30
C THR A 11 60.45 40.65 -14.16
N VAL A 12 59.14 40.95 -14.07
CA VAL A 12 58.32 42.19 -13.91
C VAL A 12 58.09 42.94 -15.23
N ASN A 13 56.82 43.05 -15.62
CA ASN A 13 56.22 44.24 -16.24
C ASN A 13 54.69 44.26 -16.05
N GLU A 14 54.26 45.08 -15.11
CA GLU A 14 53.14 46.04 -15.25
C GLU A 14 53.15 46.74 -16.63
N SER A 15 52.10 47.38 -17.16
CA SER A 15 50.68 47.56 -16.80
C SER A 15 49.98 48.10 -18.06
N ASP A 16 48.65 48.05 -18.15
CA ASP A 16 47.86 49.30 -18.25
C ASP A 16 46.35 49.06 -18.15
N GLU A 17 45.71 49.97 -17.41
CA GLU A 17 44.26 50.07 -17.22
C GLU A 17 43.61 50.89 -18.36
N LYS A 18 42.31 50.70 -18.64
CA LYS A 18 41.31 51.75 -18.35
C LYS A 18 39.86 51.41 -18.72
N GLU A 19 39.03 51.65 -17.71
CA GLU A 19 37.62 52.04 -17.63
C GLU A 19 36.79 52.34 -18.90
N ALA A 20 35.49 52.08 -18.74
CA ALA A 20 34.40 52.44 -19.65
C ALA A 20 34.09 53.96 -19.67
N PRO A 21 33.16 54.40 -20.54
CA PRO A 21 31.84 54.69 -19.96
C PRO A 21 30.64 54.27 -20.84
N GLU A 22 29.50 54.04 -20.20
CA GLU A 22 28.19 53.98 -20.87
C GLU A 22 27.73 55.36 -21.38
N PRO A 23 26.78 55.38 -22.33
CA PRO A 23 25.66 56.32 -22.20
C PRO A 23 24.28 55.65 -22.35
N SER A 24 23.37 55.99 -21.44
CA SER A 24 21.98 55.53 -21.46
C SER A 24 21.18 56.11 -22.63
N VAL A 25 20.26 55.33 -23.22
CA VAL A 25 19.08 55.86 -23.94
C VAL A 25 17.83 55.07 -23.52
N ARG A 26 16.77 55.80 -23.17
CA ARG A 26 15.47 55.24 -22.72
C ARG A 26 14.58 54.82 -23.89
N MET A 27 13.96 53.63 -23.77
CA MET A 27 12.56 53.23 -24.04
C MET A 27 11.81 53.75 -25.31
N PRO A 28 10.89 52.94 -25.87
CA PRO A 28 9.52 53.05 -25.36
C PRO A 28 8.91 51.73 -24.87
N THR A 29 8.10 51.87 -23.82
CA THR A 29 7.23 50.86 -23.24
C THR A 29 6.09 50.47 -24.18
N GLY A 30 5.76 49.17 -24.22
CA GLY A 30 4.38 48.75 -24.50
C GLY A 30 3.51 49.07 -23.28
N PRO A 31 2.18 49.29 -23.43
CA PRO A 31 1.33 49.70 -22.33
C PRO A 31 1.13 48.57 -21.31
N TYR A 32 0.75 48.96 -20.08
CA TYR A 32 0.50 48.09 -18.92
C TYR A 32 1.75 47.60 -18.14
N ALA A 33 2.60 48.55 -17.75
CA ALA A 33 3.35 48.46 -16.51
C ALA A 33 3.20 49.80 -15.77
N ASP A 34 2.41 49.80 -14.69
CA ASP A 34 2.39 50.84 -13.65
C ASP A 34 1.69 50.25 -12.39
N TYR A 35 2.16 50.69 -11.22
CA TYR A 35 1.65 50.43 -9.86
C TYR A 35 2.12 49.15 -9.11
N ASP A 36 3.37 49.29 -8.64
CA ASP A 36 3.74 49.37 -7.22
C ASP A 36 4.04 48.13 -6.37
N GLU A 37 5.11 48.31 -5.58
CA GLU A 37 5.84 47.35 -4.78
C GLU A 37 5.73 47.78 -3.30
N GLU A 38 4.83 47.17 -2.52
CA GLU A 38 4.78 47.33 -1.06
C GLU A 38 4.73 45.98 -0.33
N ASN A 39 5.77 45.76 0.49
CA ASN A 39 5.96 44.81 1.60
C ASN A 39 5.08 43.54 1.75
N PRO A 40 5.68 42.35 1.92
CA PRO A 40 4.97 41.14 2.32
C PRO A 40 4.73 41.09 3.84
N PRO A 41 3.59 40.52 4.27
CA PRO A 41 3.51 39.81 5.53
C PRO A 41 3.31 38.31 5.28
N SER A 42 4.33 37.52 5.63
CA SER A 42 4.07 36.14 6.04
C SER A 42 3.11 36.15 7.23
N GLN A 43 2.13 35.25 7.23
CA GLN A 43 1.96 34.16 8.23
C GLN A 43 0.47 33.77 8.42
N PHE A 44 0.27 32.51 8.81
CA PHE A 44 -0.96 31.88 9.32
C PHE A 44 -2.13 31.60 8.36
N GLY A 45 -2.28 30.30 8.05
CA GLY A 45 -3.42 29.59 8.65
C GLY A 45 -4.49 29.06 7.70
N MET A 46 -4.16 28.05 6.89
CA MET A 46 -5.15 27.08 6.39
C MET A 46 -4.80 25.70 6.96
N PRO A 47 -5.76 24.97 7.57
CA PRO A 47 -5.46 23.77 8.35
C PRO A 47 -5.20 22.56 7.45
N ALA A 48 -4.31 21.67 7.91
CA ALA A 48 -4.18 20.32 7.39
C ALA A 48 -5.46 19.51 7.72
N GLY A 49 -6.39 19.45 6.77
CA GLY A 49 -7.45 18.44 6.71
C GLY A 49 -6.90 17.13 6.14
N PRO A 50 -7.45 15.96 6.51
CA PRO A 50 -6.84 14.68 6.20
C PRO A 50 -6.89 14.34 4.70
N LEU A 51 -5.81 13.70 4.25
CA LEU A 51 -5.58 13.26 2.86
C LEU A 51 -6.75 12.44 2.33
N SER A 52 -7.41 12.95 1.28
CA SER A 52 -8.35 12.18 0.46
C SER A 52 -8.15 12.53 -1.00
N GLY A 53 -7.83 11.53 -1.83
CA GLY A 53 -7.98 11.63 -3.28
C GLY A 53 -6.80 12.19 -4.09
N SER A 54 -5.54 11.87 -3.76
CA SER A 54 -4.44 11.91 -4.74
C SER A 54 -4.19 10.50 -5.30
N SER A 55 -4.42 10.33 -6.61
CA SER A 55 -3.92 9.19 -7.37
C SER A 55 -2.48 9.46 -7.79
N GLU A 56 -1.55 9.23 -6.88
CA GLU A 56 -0.14 9.15 -7.20
C GLU A 56 0.20 7.67 -7.40
N SER A 57 0.69 7.32 -8.60
CA SER A 57 1.50 6.12 -8.78
C SER A 57 2.77 6.32 -7.96
N GLU A 58 2.79 5.80 -6.73
CA GLU A 58 3.95 5.92 -5.85
C GLU A 58 5.15 5.25 -6.55
N ASP A 59 6.20 6.03 -6.87
CA ASP A 59 7.46 5.43 -7.31
C ASP A 59 8.14 4.77 -6.11
N LEU A 60 7.92 3.46 -5.98
CA LEU A 60 8.49 2.63 -4.91
C LEU A 60 9.96 2.29 -5.16
N SER A 61 10.52 2.59 -6.34
CA SER A 61 11.93 2.31 -6.66
C SER A 61 12.87 3.28 -5.94
N SER A 62 12.47 4.55 -5.82
CA SER A 62 13.21 5.64 -5.18
C SER A 62 13.18 5.61 -3.64
N ILE A 63 12.42 4.69 -3.03
CA ILE A 63 12.20 4.63 -1.57
C ILE A 63 13.17 3.63 -0.92
N GLY A 64 13.78 4.02 0.20
CA GLY A 64 14.66 3.14 0.98
C GLY A 64 13.89 2.00 1.67
N VAL A 65 14.53 0.83 1.82
CA VAL A 65 13.85 -0.39 2.30
C VAL A 65 13.16 -0.22 3.66
N GLU A 66 13.75 0.50 4.61
CA GLU A 66 13.11 0.80 5.90
C GLU A 66 11.82 1.63 5.78
N GLU A 67 11.78 2.57 4.83
CA GLU A 67 10.60 3.40 4.57
C GLU A 67 9.53 2.61 3.80
N PHE A 68 9.96 1.76 2.86
CA PHE A 68 9.10 0.83 2.15
C PHE A 68 8.43 -0.17 3.11
N LEU A 69 9.18 -0.81 4.01
CA LEU A 69 8.65 -1.68 5.07
C LEU A 69 7.69 -0.91 6.01
N LYS A 70 7.99 0.36 6.33
CA LYS A 70 7.04 1.22 7.07
C LYS A 70 5.74 1.45 6.29
N LYS A 71 5.79 1.70 4.97
CA LYS A 71 4.60 1.86 4.11
C LYS A 71 3.76 0.59 4.01
N ILE A 72 4.38 -0.59 4.01
CA ILE A 72 3.67 -1.88 4.12
C ILE A 72 3.06 -2.00 5.52
N ASN A 73 3.77 -1.65 6.58
CA ASN A 73 3.31 -1.85 7.96
C ASN A 73 2.18 -0.92 8.43
N ILE A 74 1.84 0.14 7.70
CA ILE A 74 0.64 0.96 8.00
C ILE A 74 -0.60 0.07 8.08
N SER A 75 -1.32 0.13 9.21
CA SER A 75 -2.54 -0.65 9.39
C SER A 75 -3.74 0.06 8.77
N HIS A 76 -4.52 -0.67 7.96
CA HIS A 76 -5.81 -0.16 7.49
C HIS A 76 -6.78 0.03 8.65
N ASP A 77 -7.36 1.24 8.73
CA ASP A 77 -8.49 1.52 9.62
C ASP A 77 -9.65 0.56 9.31
N SER A 78 -10.15 -0.08 10.36
CA SER A 78 -11.30 -0.97 10.34
C SER A 78 -12.57 -0.36 9.74
N SER A 79 -12.75 0.96 9.82
CA SER A 79 -13.95 1.65 9.34
C SER A 79 -13.89 2.06 7.87
N ALA A 80 -12.68 2.13 7.29
CA ALA A 80 -12.49 2.53 5.90
C ALA A 80 -13.05 1.49 4.92
N GLU A 81 -13.74 1.96 3.88
CA GLU A 81 -14.15 1.14 2.73
C GLU A 81 -12.92 0.60 1.99
N VAL A 82 -13.02 -0.61 1.44
CA VAL A 82 -12.01 -1.18 0.55
C VAL A 82 -12.26 -0.68 -0.88
N ASP A 83 -11.29 0.01 -1.46
CA ASP A 83 -11.32 0.42 -2.87
C ASP A 83 -10.62 -0.67 -3.69
N VAL A 84 -11.38 -1.68 -4.10
CA VAL A 84 -10.86 -2.92 -4.71
C VAL A 84 -9.90 -2.66 -5.87
N VAL A 85 -10.13 -1.64 -6.70
CA VAL A 85 -9.26 -1.33 -7.84
C VAL A 85 -7.96 -0.67 -7.37
N ARG A 86 -8.06 0.37 -6.54
CA ARG A 86 -6.91 1.14 -6.07
C ARG A 86 -6.04 0.36 -5.08
N ASP A 87 -6.67 -0.34 -4.16
CA ASP A 87 -5.99 -1.15 -3.14
C ASP A 87 -5.29 -2.35 -3.78
N ALA A 88 -5.90 -3.04 -4.76
CA ALA A 88 -5.23 -4.13 -5.50
C ALA A 88 -4.01 -3.63 -6.27
N GLN A 89 -4.12 -2.51 -7.00
CA GLN A 89 -2.96 -1.91 -7.69
C GLN A 89 -1.84 -1.55 -6.72
N ARG A 90 -2.18 -0.97 -5.56
CA ARG A 90 -1.19 -0.64 -4.52
C ARG A 90 -0.52 -1.88 -3.94
N VAL A 91 -1.26 -2.96 -3.68
CA VAL A 91 -0.70 -4.21 -3.16
C VAL A 91 0.18 -4.89 -4.20
N GLU A 92 -0.23 -4.93 -5.47
CA GLU A 92 0.57 -5.53 -6.55
C GLU A 92 1.91 -4.79 -6.74
N SER A 93 1.91 -3.46 -6.90
CA SER A 93 3.16 -2.70 -7.05
C SER A 93 4.08 -2.80 -5.82
N ARG A 94 3.51 -2.98 -4.62
CA ARG A 94 4.30 -3.28 -3.42
C ARG A 94 4.84 -4.71 -3.44
N ARG A 95 4.09 -5.69 -3.93
CA ARG A 95 4.55 -7.08 -4.05
C ARG A 95 5.68 -7.22 -5.07
N GLU A 96 5.53 -6.63 -6.26
CA GLU A 96 6.58 -6.56 -7.29
C GLU A 96 7.88 -6.01 -6.69
N ARG A 97 7.82 -4.85 -6.03
CA ARG A 97 9.00 -4.23 -5.39
C ARG A 97 9.56 -5.05 -4.23
N LEU A 98 8.72 -5.75 -3.47
CA LEU A 98 9.17 -6.60 -2.37
C LEU A 98 9.87 -7.86 -2.88
N GLU A 99 9.41 -8.46 -3.97
CA GLU A 99 10.01 -9.63 -4.59
C GLU A 99 11.40 -9.30 -5.17
N GLU A 100 11.56 -8.13 -5.83
CA GLU A 100 12.89 -7.60 -6.20
C GLU A 100 13.85 -7.50 -5.00
N LEU A 101 13.37 -6.96 -3.86
CA LEU A 101 14.18 -6.78 -2.67
C LEU A 101 14.54 -8.09 -1.97
N ILE A 102 13.64 -9.09 -2.01
CA ILE A 102 13.92 -10.45 -1.52
C ILE A 102 14.99 -11.10 -2.40
N GLU A 103 14.85 -11.07 -3.73
CA GLU A 103 15.86 -11.65 -4.62
C GLU A 103 17.24 -10.99 -4.47
N ASP A 104 17.30 -9.66 -4.35
CA ASP A 104 18.55 -8.93 -4.16
C ASP A 104 19.23 -9.30 -2.82
N GLU A 105 18.44 -9.45 -1.73
CA GLU A 105 18.95 -9.86 -0.42
C GLU A 105 19.38 -11.34 -0.41
N GLU A 106 18.63 -12.25 -1.05
CA GLU A 106 19.01 -13.66 -1.22
C GLU A 106 20.31 -13.80 -2.02
N ARG A 107 20.46 -13.05 -3.12
CA ARG A 107 21.70 -13.02 -3.92
C ARG A 107 22.89 -12.48 -3.10
N SER A 108 22.65 -11.50 -2.23
CA SER A 108 23.64 -10.95 -1.29
C SER A 108 24.05 -11.98 -0.24
N GLU A 109 23.10 -12.57 0.49
CA GLU A 109 23.37 -13.58 1.53
C GLU A 109 24.04 -14.83 0.96
N HIS A 110 23.70 -15.29 -0.24
CA HIS A 110 24.39 -16.40 -0.90
C HIS A 110 25.86 -16.07 -1.24
N SER A 111 26.17 -14.84 -1.66
CA SER A 111 27.55 -14.37 -1.86
C SER A 111 28.33 -14.28 -0.54
N LEU A 112 27.67 -13.82 0.53
CA LEU A 112 28.23 -13.80 1.87
C LEU A 112 28.40 -15.22 2.44
N GLU A 113 27.52 -16.17 2.14
CA GLU A 113 27.63 -17.57 2.56
C GLU A 113 28.87 -18.23 1.97
N GLN A 114 29.11 -18.08 0.67
CA GLN A 114 30.35 -18.58 0.02
C GLN A 114 31.60 -18.00 0.70
N SER A 115 31.55 -16.72 1.09
CA SER A 115 32.63 -16.03 1.79
C SER A 115 32.81 -16.50 3.24
N ARG A 116 31.71 -16.67 3.99
CA ARG A 116 31.67 -17.15 5.39
C ARG A 116 32.13 -18.61 5.48
N ALA A 117 31.73 -19.46 4.54
CA ALA A 117 32.17 -20.85 4.44
C ALA A 117 33.69 -20.97 4.24
N GLY A 118 34.29 -20.09 3.43
CA GLY A 118 35.75 -19.98 3.28
C GLY A 118 36.50 -19.51 4.53
N LEU A 119 35.79 -18.91 5.49
CA LEU A 119 36.35 -18.38 6.74
C LEU A 119 35.92 -19.19 7.99
N GLY A 120 35.11 -20.24 7.84
CA GLY A 120 34.59 -21.04 8.96
C GLY A 120 33.60 -20.31 9.87
N ILE A 121 32.97 -19.23 9.39
CA ILE A 121 32.02 -18.42 10.15
C ILE A 121 30.62 -19.06 10.03
N PRO A 122 29.88 -19.31 11.14
CA PRO A 122 28.55 -19.88 11.07
C PRO A 122 27.55 -18.95 10.36
N HIS A 123 26.63 -19.53 9.58
CA HIS A 123 25.57 -18.80 8.90
C HIS A 123 24.50 -18.32 9.90
N THR A 124 24.10 -17.06 9.77
CA THR A 124 22.91 -16.48 10.39
C THR A 124 21.98 -16.04 9.27
N LYS A 125 20.71 -16.48 9.26
CA LYS A 125 19.70 -15.92 8.36
C LYS A 125 19.71 -14.40 8.53
N GLY A 126 19.80 -13.66 7.43
CA GLY A 126 19.77 -12.20 7.45
C GLY A 126 18.49 -11.70 8.12
N GLU A 127 18.61 -10.88 9.16
CA GLU A 127 17.48 -10.28 9.88
C GLU A 127 16.55 -9.54 8.91
N ARG A 128 17.16 -8.83 7.95
CA ARG A 128 16.49 -8.13 6.85
C ARG A 128 15.70 -9.04 5.92
N LEU A 129 16.20 -10.25 5.60
CA LEU A 129 15.44 -11.21 4.80
C LEU A 129 14.17 -11.66 5.54
N ARG A 130 14.26 -11.85 6.87
CA ARG A 130 13.09 -12.17 7.70
C ARG A 130 12.07 -11.02 7.72
N GLU A 131 12.51 -9.77 7.82
CA GLU A 131 11.61 -8.61 7.75
C GLU A 131 10.91 -8.48 6.39
N LEU A 132 11.59 -8.85 5.29
CA LEU A 132 11.00 -8.89 3.95
C LEU A 132 10.02 -10.07 3.79
N GLU A 133 10.34 -11.26 4.34
CA GLU A 133 9.42 -12.41 4.45
C GLU A 133 8.14 -12.03 5.24
N GLU A 134 8.27 -11.40 6.42
CA GLU A 134 7.15 -10.94 7.24
C GLU A 134 6.28 -9.88 6.52
N ALA A 135 6.91 -8.96 5.78
CA ALA A 135 6.19 -7.97 4.97
C ALA A 135 5.43 -8.60 3.80
N ARG A 136 5.94 -9.73 3.26
CA ARG A 136 5.30 -10.48 2.18
C ARG A 136 4.03 -11.16 2.67
N GLU A 137 4.09 -11.87 3.80
CA GLU A 137 2.92 -12.46 4.43
C GLU A 137 1.81 -11.41 4.65
N LYS A 138 2.18 -10.21 5.12
CA LYS A 138 1.23 -9.11 5.29
C LYS A 138 0.60 -8.62 3.97
N LEU A 139 1.36 -8.53 2.88
CA LEU A 139 0.79 -8.16 1.57
C LEU A 139 -0.12 -9.27 1.01
N GLU A 140 0.19 -10.54 1.26
CA GLU A 140 -0.68 -11.67 0.90
C GLU A 140 -1.99 -11.66 1.71
N GLU A 141 -1.95 -11.29 3.01
CA GLU A 141 -3.15 -11.01 3.81
C GLU A 141 -3.95 -9.83 3.24
N GLU A 142 -3.32 -8.69 2.93
CA GLU A 142 -4.02 -7.52 2.35
C GLU A 142 -4.68 -7.88 1.00
N GLN A 143 -4.01 -8.66 0.16
CA GLN A 143 -4.56 -9.16 -1.11
C GLN A 143 -5.82 -10.04 -0.87
N LYS A 144 -5.78 -10.99 0.07
CA LYS A 144 -6.93 -11.84 0.43
C LYS A 144 -8.12 -11.00 0.90
N HIS A 145 -7.89 -9.93 1.67
CA HIS A 145 -8.94 -8.99 2.08
C HIS A 145 -9.56 -8.23 0.89
N ILE A 146 -8.75 -7.80 -0.06
CA ILE A 146 -9.21 -7.09 -1.27
C ILE A 146 -10.03 -8.01 -2.18
N GLU A 147 -9.61 -9.27 -2.32
CA GLU A 147 -10.36 -10.30 -3.06
C GLU A 147 -11.71 -10.60 -2.43
N LEU A 148 -11.77 -10.77 -1.10
CA LEU A 148 -13.04 -10.94 -0.36
C LEU A 148 -13.94 -9.71 -0.52
N ALA A 149 -13.38 -8.51 -0.47
CA ALA A 149 -14.12 -7.28 -0.73
C ALA A 149 -14.67 -7.23 -2.16
N GLY A 150 -13.87 -7.60 -3.18
CA GLY A 150 -14.31 -7.70 -4.56
C GLY A 150 -15.47 -8.68 -4.76
N GLN A 151 -15.35 -9.89 -4.19
CA GLN A 151 -16.38 -10.93 -4.29
C GLN A 151 -17.70 -10.54 -3.63
N PHE A 152 -17.65 -9.85 -2.48
CA PHE A 152 -18.85 -9.55 -1.69
C PHE A 152 -19.42 -8.14 -1.88
N ASN A 153 -18.68 -7.20 -2.50
CA ASN A 153 -19.24 -5.90 -2.90
C ASN A 153 -20.39 -6.08 -3.90
N ASP A 154 -20.24 -6.99 -4.89
CA ASP A 154 -21.31 -7.34 -5.83
C ASP A 154 -22.59 -7.84 -5.10
N VAL A 155 -22.45 -8.48 -3.93
CA VAL A 155 -23.56 -8.99 -3.11
C VAL A 155 -24.21 -7.86 -2.28
N LEU A 156 -23.42 -6.90 -1.81
CA LEU A 156 -23.92 -5.71 -1.10
C LEU A 156 -24.66 -4.76 -2.06
N ASP A 157 -24.19 -4.64 -3.31
CA ASP A 157 -24.89 -3.95 -4.38
C ASP A 157 -26.21 -4.65 -4.73
N ASP A 158 -26.23 -5.99 -4.76
CA ASP A 158 -27.45 -6.78 -4.95
C ASP A 158 -28.47 -6.61 -3.81
N PHE A 159 -28.03 -6.44 -2.56
CA PHE A 159 -28.93 -6.03 -1.46
C PHE A 159 -29.47 -4.60 -1.66
N GLY A 160 -28.82 -3.78 -2.48
CA GLY A 160 -29.32 -2.51 -2.99
C GLY A 160 -30.46 -2.63 -4.01
N ASP A 161 -30.51 -3.72 -4.78
CA ASP A 161 -31.55 -3.93 -5.79
C ASP A 161 -32.81 -4.55 -5.19
N THR A 162 -33.84 -3.72 -5.03
CA THR A 162 -35.18 -4.13 -4.56
C THR A 162 -35.89 -5.14 -5.47
N ARG A 163 -35.38 -5.38 -6.69
CA ARG A 163 -35.84 -6.45 -7.59
C ARG A 163 -35.24 -7.82 -7.23
N LYS A 164 -34.08 -7.85 -6.57
CA LYS A 164 -33.39 -9.07 -6.14
C LYS A 164 -33.75 -9.46 -4.70
N TYR A 165 -33.70 -8.50 -3.78
CA TYR A 165 -33.99 -8.73 -2.36
C TYR A 165 -34.98 -7.71 -1.80
N SER A 166 -36.05 -8.18 -1.17
CA SER A 166 -36.95 -7.31 -0.43
C SER A 166 -36.36 -6.90 0.93
N LYS A 167 -36.93 -5.86 1.55
CA LYS A 167 -36.57 -5.48 2.93
C LYS A 167 -36.79 -6.63 3.94
N ALA A 168 -37.75 -7.52 3.67
CA ALA A 168 -37.98 -8.72 4.50
C ALA A 168 -36.87 -9.76 4.29
N ASP A 169 -36.38 -9.93 3.06
CA ASP A 169 -35.25 -10.82 2.78
C ASP A 169 -33.98 -10.34 3.46
N ILE A 170 -33.62 -9.06 3.33
CA ILE A 170 -32.43 -8.49 3.99
C ILE A 170 -32.51 -8.65 5.52
N ALA A 171 -33.70 -8.44 6.11
CA ALA A 171 -33.93 -8.66 7.53
C ALA A 171 -33.85 -10.15 7.95
N SER A 172 -34.22 -11.08 7.05
CA SER A 172 -34.06 -12.53 7.25
C SER A 172 -32.60 -12.96 7.10
N ILE A 173 -31.89 -12.46 6.10
CA ILE A 173 -30.48 -12.74 5.80
C ILE A 173 -29.61 -12.35 6.98
N LYS A 174 -29.79 -11.13 7.51
CA LYS A 174 -29.12 -10.65 8.72
C LYS A 174 -29.26 -11.62 9.92
N LYS A 175 -30.43 -12.26 10.09
CA LYS A 175 -30.71 -13.16 11.22
C LYS A 175 -30.31 -14.61 10.98
N THR A 176 -30.48 -15.11 9.76
CA THR A 176 -30.46 -16.54 9.44
C THR A 176 -29.43 -16.94 8.38
N GLY A 177 -28.90 -15.97 7.63
CA GLY A 177 -28.08 -16.18 6.44
C GLY A 177 -28.86 -16.58 5.19
N LYS A 178 -30.20 -16.45 5.22
CA LYS A 178 -31.12 -16.88 4.15
C LYS A 178 -32.22 -15.85 3.91
N THR A 179 -32.79 -15.84 2.71
CA THR A 179 -33.93 -14.98 2.35
C THR A 179 -35.16 -15.30 3.21
N ALA A 180 -36.24 -14.50 3.10
CA ALA A 180 -37.49 -14.78 3.80
C ALA A 180 -38.13 -16.11 3.34
N ASP A 181 -37.94 -16.46 2.06
CA ASP A 181 -38.29 -17.75 1.45
C ASP A 181 -37.38 -18.92 1.90
N GLY A 182 -36.34 -18.67 2.71
CA GLY A 182 -35.36 -19.69 3.12
C GLY A 182 -34.34 -20.08 2.04
N LYS A 183 -34.21 -19.31 0.96
CA LYS A 183 -33.20 -19.52 -0.09
C LYS A 183 -31.83 -19.01 0.37
N ALA A 184 -30.76 -19.60 -0.14
CA ALA A 184 -29.40 -19.09 0.08
C ALA A 184 -29.18 -17.76 -0.66
N VAL A 185 -28.30 -16.91 -0.13
CA VAL A 185 -27.74 -15.77 -0.88
C VAL A 185 -26.73 -16.33 -1.89
N LEU A 186 -26.73 -15.80 -3.11
CA LEU A 186 -25.81 -16.22 -4.17
C LEU A 186 -24.74 -15.16 -4.42
N ASP A 187 -23.53 -15.59 -4.82
CA ASP A 187 -22.52 -14.71 -5.40
C ASP A 187 -22.88 -14.36 -6.87
N ARG A 188 -22.08 -13.50 -7.50
CA ARG A 188 -22.22 -13.13 -8.91
C ARG A 188 -22.12 -14.31 -9.90
N ASN A 189 -21.47 -15.40 -9.50
CA ASN A 189 -21.29 -16.61 -10.30
C ASN A 189 -22.43 -17.63 -10.10
N GLY A 190 -23.36 -17.37 -9.16
CA GLY A 190 -24.46 -18.26 -8.79
C GLY A 190 -24.14 -19.29 -7.70
N HIS A 191 -22.97 -19.20 -7.06
CA HIS A 191 -22.60 -20.06 -5.92
C HIS A 191 -23.32 -19.62 -4.64
N ALA A 192 -23.73 -20.58 -3.81
CA ALA A 192 -24.35 -20.28 -2.53
C ALA A 192 -23.30 -19.79 -1.50
N ILE A 193 -23.52 -18.58 -0.99
CA ILE A 193 -22.71 -17.99 0.08
C ILE A 193 -23.06 -18.69 1.40
N HIS A 194 -22.04 -19.01 2.21
CA HIS A 194 -22.25 -19.64 3.51
C HIS A 194 -23.10 -18.76 4.43
N SER A 195 -24.02 -19.35 5.19
CA SER A 195 -25.03 -18.59 5.96
C SER A 195 -24.42 -17.58 6.93
N ASP A 196 -23.25 -17.88 7.51
CA ASP A 196 -22.61 -16.97 8.47
C ASP A 196 -21.94 -15.77 7.79
N ILE A 197 -21.41 -15.95 6.58
CA ILE A 197 -20.92 -14.84 5.75
C ILE A 197 -22.12 -13.98 5.30
N ALA A 198 -23.20 -14.62 4.86
CA ALA A 198 -24.43 -13.92 4.46
C ALA A 198 -25.05 -13.10 5.61
N LYS A 199 -25.00 -13.60 6.86
CA LYS A 199 -25.39 -12.81 8.04
C LYS A 199 -24.55 -11.55 8.18
N GLU A 200 -23.22 -11.66 8.10
CA GLU A 200 -22.33 -10.50 8.25
C GLU A 200 -22.52 -9.45 7.16
N LEU A 201 -22.71 -9.87 5.91
CA LEU A 201 -23.09 -8.97 4.81
C LEU A 201 -24.45 -8.29 5.09
N GLY A 202 -25.43 -9.03 5.59
CA GLY A 202 -26.73 -8.49 5.99
C GLY A 202 -26.66 -7.53 7.19
N HIS A 203 -25.72 -7.75 8.12
CA HIS A 203 -25.43 -6.86 9.24
C HIS A 203 -24.78 -5.55 8.76
N LEU A 204 -23.77 -5.65 7.90
CA LEU A 204 -23.08 -4.52 7.27
C LEU A 204 -24.08 -3.64 6.48
N TYR A 205 -24.83 -4.25 5.55
CA TYR A 205 -25.83 -3.54 4.74
C TYR A 205 -26.89 -2.85 5.61
N HIS A 206 -27.40 -3.54 6.64
CA HIS A 206 -28.42 -2.97 7.54
C HIS A 206 -27.87 -1.83 8.42
N SER A 207 -26.57 -1.75 8.67
CA SER A 207 -25.94 -0.59 9.33
C SER A 207 -25.75 0.62 8.41
N GLY A 208 -26.07 0.47 7.12
CA GLY A 208 -25.95 1.50 6.08
C GLY A 208 -24.69 1.38 5.21
N GLY A 209 -23.77 0.45 5.53
CA GLY A 209 -22.57 0.19 4.74
C GLY A 209 -22.92 -0.51 3.43
N ARG A 210 -22.68 0.15 2.29
CA ARG A 210 -22.92 -0.42 0.95
C ARG A 210 -21.70 -1.12 0.35
N LYS A 211 -20.51 -0.91 0.93
CA LYS A 211 -19.28 -1.59 0.55
C LYS A 211 -18.65 -2.28 1.74
N MET A 212 -17.79 -3.25 1.45
CA MET A 212 -16.91 -3.88 2.41
C MET A 212 -15.97 -2.86 3.06
N THR A 213 -15.81 -2.95 4.38
CA THR A 213 -14.74 -2.25 5.11
C THR A 213 -13.62 -3.20 5.48
N TRP A 214 -12.42 -2.70 5.70
CA TRP A 214 -11.27 -3.50 6.13
C TRP A 214 -11.54 -4.29 7.41
N GLY A 215 -12.34 -3.74 8.34
CA GLY A 215 -12.77 -4.44 9.54
C GLY A 215 -13.68 -5.64 9.25
N LYS A 216 -14.61 -5.50 8.29
CA LYS A 216 -15.52 -6.59 7.90
C LYS A 216 -14.87 -7.63 7.00
N ALA A 217 -13.91 -7.25 6.15
CA ALA A 217 -13.10 -8.20 5.40
C ALA A 217 -12.36 -9.16 6.35
N ARG A 218 -11.68 -8.64 7.38
CA ARG A 218 -11.00 -9.43 8.44
C ARG A 218 -11.94 -10.33 9.22
N GLU A 219 -13.18 -9.90 9.44
CA GLU A 219 -14.18 -10.70 10.16
C GLU A 219 -14.72 -11.85 9.31
N ILE A 220 -14.99 -11.60 8.02
CA ILE A 220 -15.40 -12.62 7.06
C ILE A 220 -14.27 -13.63 6.82
N GLU A 221 -13.02 -13.18 6.73
CA GLU A 221 -11.85 -14.05 6.64
C GLU A 221 -11.80 -15.07 7.79
N ARG A 222 -11.90 -14.61 9.04
CA ARG A 222 -11.94 -15.49 10.23
C ARG A 222 -13.12 -16.47 10.24
N ILE A 223 -14.23 -16.12 9.58
CA ILE A 223 -15.36 -17.03 9.36
C ILE A 223 -14.97 -18.09 8.31
N VAL A 224 -14.40 -17.68 7.17
CA VAL A 224 -13.91 -18.58 6.12
C VAL A 224 -12.88 -19.57 6.67
N ASP A 225 -11.86 -19.10 7.38
CA ASP A 225 -10.80 -19.95 7.93
C ASP A 225 -11.35 -20.96 8.95
N ARG A 226 -12.33 -20.55 9.78
CA ARG A 226 -13.03 -21.46 10.70
C ARG A 226 -13.85 -22.52 9.96
N LEU A 227 -14.53 -22.14 8.88
CA LEU A 227 -15.28 -23.09 8.05
C LEU A 227 -14.34 -24.10 7.38
N LEU A 228 -13.24 -23.63 6.79
CA LEU A 228 -12.20 -24.49 6.20
C LEU A 228 -11.61 -25.45 7.25
N HIS A 229 -11.31 -24.96 8.46
CA HIS A 229 -10.83 -25.81 9.55
C HIS A 229 -11.83 -26.93 9.89
N ASN A 230 -13.11 -26.57 10.09
CA ASN A 230 -14.18 -27.54 10.37
C ASN A 230 -14.32 -28.58 9.24
N PHE A 231 -14.25 -28.19 7.97
CA PHE A 231 -14.28 -29.12 6.84
C PHE A 231 -13.09 -30.09 6.85
N VAL A 232 -11.89 -29.60 7.15
CA VAL A 232 -10.68 -30.42 7.27
C VAL A 232 -10.77 -31.41 8.43
N GLU A 233 -11.33 -31.02 9.58
CA GLU A 233 -11.56 -31.92 10.71
C GLU A 233 -12.60 -33.00 10.37
N ILE A 234 -13.72 -32.63 9.73
CA ILE A 234 -14.75 -33.57 9.27
C ILE A 234 -14.15 -34.58 8.28
N ALA A 235 -13.37 -34.11 7.29
CA ALA A 235 -12.72 -34.99 6.32
C ALA A 235 -11.74 -35.98 7.00
N LYS A 236 -10.92 -35.50 7.94
CA LYS A 236 -10.03 -36.36 8.74
C LYS A 236 -10.78 -37.37 9.61
N GLY A 237 -11.95 -36.99 10.16
CA GLY A 237 -12.84 -37.87 10.91
C GLY A 237 -13.44 -38.97 10.05
N VAL A 238 -13.97 -38.62 8.87
CA VAL A 238 -14.53 -39.59 7.90
C VAL A 238 -13.46 -40.57 7.41
N VAL A 239 -12.25 -40.09 7.08
CA VAL A 239 -11.14 -40.95 6.64
C VAL A 239 -10.71 -41.94 7.73
N ARG A 240 -10.65 -41.51 9.01
CA ARG A 240 -10.35 -42.43 10.13
C ARG A 240 -11.48 -43.43 10.40
N GLY A 241 -12.73 -43.03 10.24
CA GLY A 241 -13.90 -43.90 10.39
C GLY A 241 -14.03 -44.96 9.29
N ALA A 242 -13.46 -44.73 8.10
CA ALA A 242 -13.46 -45.68 6.99
C ALA A 242 -12.35 -46.75 7.06
N THR A 243 -11.52 -46.74 8.11
CA THR A 243 -10.39 -47.67 8.33
C THR A 243 -10.56 -48.58 9.56
N GLN A 244 -11.80 -48.72 10.07
CA GLN A 244 -12.20 -49.68 11.10
C GLN A 244 -13.24 -50.65 10.53
#